data_AF-A0AAU9KR84-F1
#
_entry.id   AF-A0AAU9KR84-F1
#
_cell.length_a   1.000
_cell.length_b   1.000
_cell.length_c   1.000
_cell.angle_alpha   90.00
_cell.angle_beta   90.00
_cell.angle_gamma   90.00
#
_symmetry.space_group_name_H-M   'P 1'
#
loop_
_entity.id
_entity.type
_entity.pdbx_description
1 polymer ?
#
loop_
_entity_poly.entity_id
_entity_poly.type
_entity_poly.pdbx_seq_one_letter_code
_entity_poly.pdbx_strand_id
1 'polypeptide(L)'
;MLQFLANIDSNLFVGAGVAVIAVIAMKYMNARADAAQHHAYEVAKARQEALKVEREKLIKRRYFSLEELLPYNGEDGRPIYIAILDEVYDVSCKRDFYGPGEGYHLFAGRDASRALAKMSFEKEDLESNDLSDLSFMDKETLNDWVTKFSVYNKYPNVGRVLRCRDLTLQQLKQFNGLDNPRKTVYVAVNGNIYDVTLDGLDHYGPDGGYKQFAGRDCSRSLACMSFLDEYLDNPTLDGITEQQREVLNKWEEKFKEKYPVVGKIIK
;
A
#
# COMPACT_ATOMS: atom_id res chain seq x y z
N MET A 1 -65.89 -66.45 26.00
CA MET A 1 -64.51 -65.90 26.03
C MET A 1 -64.33 -64.89 24.87
N LEU A 2 -65.23 -63.91 24.74
CA LEU A 2 -65.30 -63.02 23.57
C LEU A 2 -66.04 -61.70 23.89
N GLN A 3 -65.69 -61.04 25.00
CA GLN A 3 -66.19 -59.70 25.34
C GLN A 3 -65.15 -58.90 26.15
N PHE A 4 -63.90 -58.84 25.66
CA PHE A 4 -62.84 -58.03 26.27
C PHE A 4 -62.00 -57.24 25.26
N LEU A 5 -62.56 -56.93 24.08
CA LEU A 5 -61.88 -56.13 23.05
C LEU A 5 -62.86 -55.18 22.34
N ALA A 6 -63.57 -54.35 23.10
CA ALA A 6 -64.40 -53.29 22.53
C ALA A 6 -64.39 -52.04 23.42
N ASN A 7 -63.20 -51.47 23.60
CA ASN A 7 -62.96 -50.04 23.82
C ASN A 7 -61.46 -49.85 24.01
N ILE A 8 -60.73 -49.84 22.89
CA ILE A 8 -59.42 -49.18 22.86
C ILE A 8 -59.69 -47.84 22.19
N ASP A 9 -59.51 -46.78 22.99
CA ASP A 9 -59.85 -45.40 22.67
C ASP A 9 -59.40 -44.97 21.27
N SER A 10 -60.37 -44.69 20.40
CA SER A 10 -60.14 -44.13 19.07
C SER A 10 -59.42 -42.77 19.15
N ASN A 11 -59.54 -42.06 20.27
CA ASN A 11 -58.85 -40.80 20.54
C ASN A 11 -57.35 -40.98 20.88
N LEU A 12 -56.95 -42.15 21.41
CA LEU A 12 -55.54 -42.44 21.73
C LEU A 12 -54.72 -42.71 20.46
N PHE A 13 -55.30 -43.40 19.48
CA PHE A 13 -54.66 -43.66 18.18
C PHE A 13 -54.55 -42.41 17.30
N VAL A 14 -55.58 -41.55 17.30
CA VAL A 14 -55.53 -40.27 16.55
C VAL A 14 -54.53 -39.29 17.18
N GLY A 15 -54.47 -39.21 18.52
CA GLY A 15 -53.49 -38.38 19.23
C GLY A 15 -52.04 -38.84 19.04
N ALA A 16 -51.80 -40.16 19.06
CA ALA A 16 -50.47 -40.74 18.85
C ALA A 16 -49.96 -40.53 17.41
N GLY A 17 -50.83 -40.66 16.39
CA GLY A 17 -50.47 -40.43 14.99
C GLY A 17 -50.09 -38.98 14.69
N VAL A 18 -50.86 -38.01 15.23
CA VAL A 18 -50.56 -36.58 15.09
C VAL A 18 -49.26 -36.20 15.80
N ALA A 19 -48.99 -36.76 16.98
CA ALA A 19 -47.74 -36.54 17.70
C ALA A 19 -46.51 -37.08 16.96
N VAL A 20 -46.60 -38.27 16.34
CA VAL A 20 -45.50 -38.85 15.55
C VAL A 20 -45.23 -38.03 14.29
N ILE A 21 -46.26 -37.57 13.59
CA ILE A 21 -46.11 -36.68 12.42
C ILE A 21 -45.47 -35.35 12.83
N ALA A 22 -45.88 -34.76 13.95
CA ALA A 22 -45.28 -33.53 14.48
C ALA A 22 -43.80 -33.72 14.85
N VAL A 23 -43.43 -34.83 15.47
CA VAL A 23 -42.02 -35.16 15.80
C VAL A 23 -41.18 -35.38 14.54
N ILE A 24 -41.72 -36.07 13.52
CA ILE A 24 -41.02 -36.28 12.24
C ILE A 24 -40.87 -34.95 11.50
N ALA A 25 -41.92 -34.13 11.44
CA ALA A 25 -41.88 -32.80 10.84
C ALA A 25 -40.89 -31.88 11.55
N MET A 26 -40.85 -31.89 12.89
CA MET A 26 -39.88 -31.13 13.68
C MET A 26 -38.45 -31.62 13.46
N LYS A 27 -38.21 -32.94 13.44
CA LYS A 27 -36.89 -33.51 13.09
C LYS A 27 -36.45 -33.10 11.68
N TYR A 28 -37.37 -33.14 10.72
CA TYR A 28 -37.10 -32.73 9.34
C TYR A 28 -36.82 -31.24 9.21
N MET A 29 -37.59 -30.39 9.90
CA MET A 29 -37.37 -28.94 9.94
C MET A 29 -36.05 -28.59 10.63
N ASN A 30 -35.71 -29.25 11.75
CA ASN A 30 -34.43 -29.05 12.43
C ASN A 30 -33.26 -29.50 11.54
N ALA A 31 -33.33 -30.68 10.92
CA ALA A 31 -32.29 -31.14 10.00
C ALA A 31 -32.12 -30.21 8.80
N ARG A 32 -33.21 -29.62 8.29
CA ARG A 32 -33.17 -28.63 7.21
C ARG A 32 -32.59 -27.29 7.67
N ALA A 33 -32.89 -26.85 8.89
CA ALA A 33 -32.31 -25.66 9.50
C ALA A 33 -30.80 -25.83 9.78
N ASP A 34 -30.40 -26.98 10.32
CA ASP A 34 -29.00 -27.34 10.57
C ASP A 34 -28.20 -27.42 9.26
N ALA A 35 -28.77 -28.00 8.20
CA ALA A 35 -28.16 -28.03 6.87
C ALA A 35 -28.02 -26.62 6.26
N ALA A 36 -29.01 -25.75 6.45
CA ALA A 36 -28.94 -24.36 6.01
C ALA A 36 -27.89 -23.56 6.78
N GLN A 37 -27.77 -23.77 8.10
CA GLN A 37 -26.73 -23.14 8.93
C GLN A 37 -25.34 -23.64 8.58
N HIS A 38 -25.16 -24.95 8.37
CA HIS A 38 -23.89 -25.53 7.93
C HIS A 38 -23.48 -25.00 6.55
N HIS A 39 -24.42 -24.89 5.61
CA HIS A 39 -24.14 -24.30 4.30
C HIS A 39 -23.75 -22.82 4.41
N ALA A 40 -24.46 -22.03 5.23
CA ALA A 40 -24.11 -20.63 5.48
C ALA A 40 -22.72 -20.48 6.14
N TYR A 41 -22.37 -21.37 7.08
CA TYR A 41 -21.06 -21.43 7.70
C TYR A 41 -19.95 -21.75 6.68
N GLU A 42 -20.14 -22.78 5.85
CA GLU A 42 -19.16 -23.15 4.82
C GLU A 42 -18.98 -22.06 3.76
N VAL A 43 -20.06 -21.38 3.34
CA VAL A 43 -19.97 -20.24 2.41
C VAL A 43 -19.24 -19.06 3.06
N ALA A 44 -19.51 -18.75 4.34
CA ALA A 44 -18.82 -17.69 5.07
C ALA A 44 -17.33 -18.02 5.25
N LYS A 45 -17.01 -19.27 5.58
CA LYS A 45 -15.64 -19.77 5.71
C LYS A 45 -14.90 -19.74 4.38
N ALA A 46 -15.49 -20.25 3.30
CA ALA A 46 -14.91 -20.19 1.96
C ALA A 46 -14.68 -18.75 1.49
N ARG A 47 -15.60 -17.82 1.81
CA ARG A 47 -15.42 -16.38 1.56
C ARG A 47 -14.25 -15.81 2.37
N GLN A 48 -14.11 -16.18 3.64
CA GLN A 48 -12.99 -15.73 4.48
C GLN A 48 -11.65 -16.30 4.00
N GLU A 49 -11.61 -17.57 3.59
CA GLU A 49 -10.43 -18.22 3.04
C GLU A 49 -10.03 -17.62 1.70
N ALA A 50 -10.98 -17.35 0.80
CA ALA A 50 -10.73 -16.65 -0.46
C ALA A 50 -10.19 -15.23 -0.23
N LEU A 51 -10.78 -14.46 0.71
CA LEU A 51 -10.28 -13.14 1.10
C LEU A 51 -8.89 -13.20 1.73
N LYS A 52 -8.57 -14.26 2.48
CA LYS A 52 -7.25 -14.46 3.06
C LYS A 52 -6.22 -14.77 1.96
N VAL A 53 -6.53 -15.68 1.06
CA VAL A 53 -5.67 -16.02 -0.09
C VAL A 53 -5.46 -14.81 -1.00
N GLU A 54 -6.50 -14.00 -1.21
CA GLU A 54 -6.40 -12.75 -1.98
C GLU A 54 -5.50 -11.72 -1.29
N ARG A 55 -5.58 -11.58 0.04
CA ARG A 55 -4.68 -10.72 0.83
C ARG A 55 -3.23 -11.24 0.86
N GLU A 56 -3.03 -12.54 0.75
CA GLU A 56 -1.72 -13.19 0.74
C GLU A 56 -1.08 -13.25 -0.65
N LYS A 57 -1.79 -12.84 -1.72
CA LYS A 57 -1.17 -12.66 -3.03
C LYS A 57 -0.03 -11.65 -2.90
N LEU A 58 1.13 -12.02 -3.42
CA LEU A 58 2.29 -11.15 -3.48
C LEU A 58 1.91 -9.89 -4.28
N ILE A 59 1.78 -8.77 -3.57
CA ILE A 59 1.50 -7.48 -4.19
C ILE A 59 2.78 -7.05 -4.89
N LYS A 60 2.78 -7.12 -6.23
CA LYS A 60 3.88 -6.58 -7.02
C LYS A 60 3.80 -5.06 -6.96
N ARG A 61 4.70 -4.46 -6.19
CA ARG A 61 4.84 -3.01 -6.12
C ARG A 61 5.45 -2.46 -7.41
N ARG A 62 5.05 -1.24 -7.77
CA ARG A 62 5.63 -0.50 -8.89
C ARG A 62 5.60 1.00 -8.65
N TYR A 63 6.25 1.73 -9.54
CA TYR A 63 6.14 3.19 -9.59
C TYR A 63 4.89 3.63 -10.36
N PHE A 64 4.32 4.75 -9.95
CA PHE A 64 3.22 5.43 -10.62
C PHE A 64 3.59 6.90 -10.83
N SER A 65 3.34 7.46 -12.01
CA SER A 65 3.18 8.91 -12.13
C SER A 65 1.81 9.34 -11.56
N LEU A 66 1.65 10.63 -11.26
CA LEU A 66 0.37 11.16 -10.82
C LEU A 66 -0.73 10.95 -11.87
N GLU A 67 -0.39 11.10 -13.16
CA GLU A 67 -1.32 10.90 -14.27
C GLU A 67 -1.73 9.44 -14.43
N GLU A 68 -0.79 8.50 -14.24
CA GLU A 68 -1.09 7.06 -14.23
C GLU A 68 -1.94 6.65 -13.04
N LEU A 69 -1.95 7.42 -11.95
CA LEU A 69 -2.75 7.12 -10.76
C LEU A 69 -4.22 7.53 -10.93
N LEU A 70 -4.51 8.60 -11.68
CA LEU A 70 -5.86 9.15 -11.87
C LEU A 70 -6.93 8.12 -12.25
N PRO A 71 -6.68 7.16 -13.17
CA PRO A 71 -7.71 6.20 -13.57
C PRO A 71 -8.02 5.14 -12.51
N TYR A 72 -7.30 5.12 -11.38
CA TYR A 72 -7.54 4.21 -10.26
C TYR A 72 -8.47 4.86 -9.23
N ASN A 73 -9.58 5.42 -9.70
CA ASN A 73 -10.55 6.13 -8.88
C ASN A 73 -11.77 5.27 -8.48
N GLY A 74 -11.89 4.04 -8.98
CA GLY A 74 -13.03 3.15 -8.73
C GLY A 74 -14.14 3.18 -9.78
N GLU A 75 -14.08 4.12 -10.74
CA GLU A 75 -14.97 4.16 -11.89
C GLU A 75 -14.67 3.01 -12.85
N ASP A 76 -15.63 2.66 -13.71
CA ASP A 76 -15.53 1.57 -14.69
C ASP A 76 -15.11 0.21 -14.10
N GLY A 77 -15.37 -0.01 -12.80
CA GLY A 77 -14.97 -1.22 -12.09
C GLY A 77 -13.48 -1.33 -11.79
N ARG A 78 -12.70 -0.26 -12.00
CA ARG A 78 -11.26 -0.22 -11.68
C ARG A 78 -11.04 -0.27 -10.16
N PRO A 79 -9.82 -0.65 -9.71
CA PRO A 79 -9.47 -0.54 -8.31
C PRO A 79 -9.33 0.92 -7.89
N ILE A 80 -9.42 1.16 -6.58
CA ILE A 80 -9.34 2.47 -5.94
C ILE A 80 -7.96 2.58 -5.28
N TYR A 81 -7.09 3.42 -5.84
CA TYR A 81 -5.78 3.69 -5.26
C TYR A 81 -5.74 5.10 -4.68
N ILE A 82 -5.12 5.24 -3.51
CA ILE A 82 -4.89 6.54 -2.87
C ILE A 82 -3.42 6.60 -2.48
N ALA A 83 -2.73 7.66 -2.88
CA ALA A 83 -1.37 7.92 -2.44
C ALA A 83 -1.35 8.82 -1.20
N ILE A 84 -0.51 8.47 -0.23
CA ILE A 84 -0.23 9.27 0.97
C ILE A 84 1.28 9.25 1.19
N LEU A 85 1.90 10.43 1.22
CA LEU A 85 3.36 10.61 1.27
C LEU A 85 4.10 9.82 0.18
N ASP A 86 3.53 9.81 -1.03
CA ASP A 86 3.92 9.02 -2.20
C ASP A 86 3.69 7.51 -2.09
N GLU A 87 3.39 6.94 -0.92
CA GLU A 87 3.04 5.52 -0.82
C GLU A 87 1.62 5.28 -1.35
N VAL A 88 1.47 4.36 -2.30
CA VAL A 88 0.20 4.08 -2.99
C VAL A 88 -0.49 2.88 -2.33
N TYR A 89 -1.67 3.10 -1.80
CA TYR A 89 -2.47 2.08 -1.13
C TYR A 89 -3.70 1.68 -1.95
N ASP A 90 -3.96 0.38 -2.05
CA ASP A 90 -5.21 -0.15 -2.58
C ASP A 90 -6.29 -0.14 -1.49
N VAL A 91 -7.27 0.75 -1.68
CA VAL A 91 -8.41 0.92 -0.78
C VAL A 91 -9.70 0.35 -1.39
N SER A 92 -9.61 -0.50 -2.41
CA SER A 92 -10.75 -1.12 -3.08
C SER A 92 -11.62 -1.97 -2.14
N CYS A 93 -11.09 -2.42 -1.00
CA CYS A 93 -11.89 -3.11 0.02
C CYS A 93 -12.86 -2.19 0.78
N LYS A 94 -12.76 -0.86 0.57
CA LYS A 94 -13.59 0.18 1.20
C LYS A 94 -14.26 1.06 0.13
N ARG A 95 -14.87 0.43 -0.89
CA ARG A 95 -15.70 1.13 -1.88
C ARG A 95 -16.80 1.97 -1.24
N ASP A 96 -17.36 1.54 -0.10
CA ASP A 96 -18.38 2.29 0.64
C ASP A 96 -17.89 3.63 1.22
N PHE A 97 -16.60 3.96 1.12
CA PHE A 97 -16.04 5.25 1.56
C PHE A 97 -15.38 6.01 0.41
N TYR A 98 -14.63 5.31 -0.44
CA TYR A 98 -13.81 5.92 -1.50
C TYR A 98 -14.35 5.69 -2.92
N GLY A 99 -15.42 4.90 -3.05
CA GLY A 99 -16.01 4.56 -4.33
C GLY A 99 -16.78 5.73 -4.96
N PRO A 100 -17.12 5.63 -6.26
CA PRO A 100 -17.83 6.69 -6.97
C PRO A 100 -19.14 7.06 -6.26
N GLY A 101 -19.31 8.35 -5.97
CA GLY A 101 -20.48 8.89 -5.25
C GLY A 101 -20.32 8.99 -3.72
N GLU A 102 -19.25 8.44 -3.15
CA GLU A 102 -19.00 8.51 -1.70
C GLU A 102 -18.21 9.76 -1.29
N GLY A 103 -18.32 10.14 -0.01
CA GLY A 103 -17.76 11.40 0.50
C GLY A 103 -16.24 11.54 0.38
N TYR A 104 -15.48 10.44 0.36
CA TYR A 104 -14.02 10.46 0.20
C TYR A 104 -13.56 10.07 -1.20
N HIS A 105 -14.47 9.97 -2.17
CA HIS A 105 -14.13 9.65 -3.55
C HIS A 105 -13.16 10.64 -4.20
N LEU A 106 -13.16 11.90 -3.75
CA LEU A 106 -12.28 12.96 -4.24
C LEU A 106 -10.78 12.62 -4.10
N PHE A 107 -10.42 11.73 -3.17
CA PHE A 107 -9.04 11.28 -2.97
C PHE A 107 -8.64 10.11 -3.88
N ALA A 108 -9.62 9.44 -4.48
CA ALA A 108 -9.39 8.28 -5.32
C ALA A 108 -8.60 8.65 -6.58
N GLY A 109 -7.56 7.88 -6.88
CA GLY A 109 -6.64 8.10 -7.99
C GLY A 109 -5.64 9.25 -7.80
N ARG A 110 -5.48 9.79 -6.58
CA ARG A 110 -4.66 10.99 -6.32
C ARG A 110 -3.66 10.81 -5.18
N ASP A 111 -2.69 11.72 -5.11
CA ASP A 111 -1.94 11.98 -3.88
C ASP A 111 -2.79 12.85 -2.95
N ALA A 112 -3.38 12.22 -1.95
CA ALA A 112 -4.26 12.86 -0.98
C ALA A 112 -3.51 13.46 0.21
N SER A 113 -2.17 13.45 0.20
CA SER A 113 -1.35 13.89 1.35
C SER A 113 -1.77 15.26 1.89
N ARG A 114 -1.86 16.26 1.00
CA ARG A 114 -2.16 17.63 1.42
C ARG A 114 -3.59 17.78 1.89
N ALA A 115 -4.54 17.24 1.13
CA ALA A 115 -5.95 17.31 1.44
C ALA A 115 -6.28 16.61 2.77
N LEU A 116 -5.66 15.45 3.03
CA LEU A 116 -5.80 14.73 4.31
C LEU A 116 -5.12 15.48 5.47
N ALA A 117 -3.95 16.08 5.25
CA ALA A 117 -3.25 16.86 6.27
C ALA A 117 -4.10 18.03 6.75
N LYS A 118 -4.72 18.76 5.82
CA LYS A 118 -5.55 19.93 6.10
C LYS A 118 -7.02 19.60 6.40
N MET A 119 -7.42 18.33 6.27
CA MET A 119 -8.81 17.90 6.32
C MET A 119 -9.71 18.69 5.35
N SER A 120 -9.18 18.96 4.15
CA SER A 120 -9.77 19.84 3.13
C SER A 120 -10.30 19.03 1.95
N PHE A 121 -11.44 19.45 1.41
CA PHE A 121 -12.03 18.94 0.16
C PHE A 121 -11.95 19.96 -0.97
N GLU A 122 -11.25 21.08 -0.75
CA GLU A 122 -11.08 22.13 -1.74
C GLU A 122 -10.14 21.70 -2.86
N LYS A 123 -10.44 22.17 -4.07
CA LYS A 123 -9.72 21.76 -5.28
C LYS A 123 -8.22 22.09 -5.20
N GLU A 124 -7.89 23.23 -4.60
CA GLU A 124 -6.52 23.72 -4.44
C GLU A 124 -5.67 22.77 -3.60
N ASP A 125 -6.24 22.16 -2.57
CA ASP A 125 -5.54 21.19 -1.72
C ASP A 125 -5.54 19.77 -2.31
N LEU A 126 -6.55 19.42 -3.11
CA LEU A 126 -6.63 18.14 -3.84
C LEU A 126 -5.66 18.04 -5.03
N GLU A 127 -5.35 19.18 -5.65
CA GLU A 127 -4.47 19.24 -6.83
C GLU A 127 -3.01 19.61 -6.46
N SER A 128 -2.79 20.17 -5.26
CA SER A 128 -1.45 20.54 -4.81
C SER A 128 -0.69 19.38 -4.16
N ASN A 129 0.56 19.24 -4.59
CA ASN A 129 1.50 18.25 -4.07
C ASN A 129 2.47 18.83 -3.02
N ASP A 130 2.41 20.14 -2.80
CA ASP A 130 3.29 20.83 -1.88
C ASP A 130 2.86 20.56 -0.43
N LEU A 131 3.84 20.32 0.43
CA LEU A 131 3.66 20.08 1.86
C LEU A 131 4.50 21.05 2.70
N SER A 132 5.15 22.03 2.06
CA SER A 132 6.11 22.93 2.68
C SER A 132 5.46 23.94 3.65
N ASP A 133 4.20 24.32 3.38
CA ASP A 133 3.40 25.26 4.16
C ASP A 133 2.56 24.60 5.26
N LEU A 134 2.63 23.27 5.40
CA LEU A 134 1.87 22.56 6.44
C LEU A 134 2.32 22.94 7.84
N SER A 135 1.36 23.27 8.69
CA SER A 135 1.59 23.54 10.11
C SER A 135 1.99 22.27 10.86
N PHE A 136 2.43 22.42 12.11
CA PHE A 136 2.72 21.28 12.97
C PHE A 136 1.48 20.38 13.14
N MET A 137 0.30 20.97 13.33
CA MET A 137 -0.95 20.21 13.50
C MET A 137 -1.36 19.46 12.22
N ASP A 138 -1.14 20.07 11.05
CA ASP A 138 -1.44 19.41 9.77
C ASP A 138 -0.52 18.19 9.56
N LYS A 139 0.76 18.30 9.97
CA LYS A 139 1.73 17.20 9.89
C LYS A 139 1.37 16.04 10.82
N GLU A 140 0.93 16.33 12.04
CA GLU A 140 0.43 15.29 12.96
C GLU A 140 -0.80 14.59 12.39
N THR A 141 -1.77 15.38 11.88
CA THR A 141 -2.97 14.84 11.22
C THR A 141 -2.62 13.93 10.04
N LEU A 142 -1.67 14.35 9.20
CA LEU A 142 -1.18 13.54 8.10
C LEU A 142 -0.54 12.23 8.58
N ASN A 143 0.23 12.27 9.65
CA ASN A 143 0.86 11.08 10.25
C ASN A 143 -0.17 10.10 10.81
N ASP A 144 -1.25 10.60 11.41
CA ASP A 144 -2.38 9.79 11.86
C ASP A 144 -3.05 9.08 10.68
N TRP A 145 -3.23 9.78 9.55
CA TRP A 145 -3.74 9.16 8.33
C TRP A 145 -2.82 8.09 7.77
N VAL A 146 -1.51 8.34 7.74
CA VAL A 146 -0.51 7.33 7.35
C VAL A 146 -0.61 6.09 8.23
N THR A 147 -0.69 6.26 9.55
CA THR A 147 -0.85 5.17 10.53
C THR A 147 -2.17 4.44 10.31
N LYS A 148 -3.25 5.17 10.02
CA LYS A 148 -4.57 4.58 9.73
C LYS A 148 -4.56 3.72 8.48
N PHE A 149 -3.90 4.16 7.41
CA PHE A 149 -3.82 3.41 6.16
C PHE A 149 -2.89 2.19 6.30
N SER A 150 -1.70 2.38 6.85
CA SER A 150 -0.65 1.35 6.90
C SER A 150 -0.80 0.36 8.07
N VAL A 151 -1.18 0.83 9.27
CA VAL A 151 -1.17 0.02 10.50
C VAL A 151 -2.57 -0.42 10.91
N TYR A 152 -3.54 0.50 10.98
CA TYR A 152 -4.88 0.16 11.47
C TYR A 152 -5.69 -0.61 10.42
N ASN A 153 -5.82 -0.06 9.21
CA ASN A 153 -6.55 -0.69 8.11
C ASN A 153 -5.70 -1.70 7.35
N LYS A 154 -4.37 -1.57 7.40
CA LYS A 154 -3.41 -2.42 6.70
C LYS A 154 -3.75 -2.57 5.21
N TYR A 155 -4.02 -1.43 4.57
CA TYR A 155 -4.28 -1.44 3.14
C TYR A 155 -3.04 -1.97 2.39
N PRO A 156 -3.25 -2.85 1.39
CA PRO A 156 -2.18 -3.28 0.50
C PRO A 156 -1.46 -2.07 -0.10
N ASN A 157 -0.16 -1.95 0.11
CA ASN A 157 0.63 -0.93 -0.58
C ASN A 157 1.15 -1.52 -1.88
N VAL A 158 0.64 -0.96 -2.98
CA VAL A 158 0.82 -1.42 -4.36
C VAL A 158 1.94 -0.67 -5.09
N GLY A 159 2.60 0.29 -4.43
CA GLY A 159 3.64 1.05 -5.09
C GLY A 159 3.94 2.40 -4.48
N ARG A 160 4.65 3.22 -5.26
CA ARG A 160 5.03 4.58 -4.88
C ARG A 160 4.85 5.55 -6.05
N VAL A 161 4.45 6.78 -5.75
CA VAL A 161 4.42 7.87 -6.73
C VAL A 161 5.86 8.29 -7.02
N LEU A 162 6.25 8.26 -8.29
CA LEU A 162 7.56 8.68 -8.76
C LEU A 162 7.55 10.19 -9.03
N ARG A 163 8.49 10.92 -8.42
CA ARG A 163 8.60 12.37 -8.57
C ARG A 163 9.89 12.78 -9.25
N CYS A 164 9.77 13.24 -10.49
CA CYS A 164 10.92 13.74 -11.24
C CYS A 164 11.28 15.17 -10.81
N ARG A 165 12.56 15.42 -10.53
CA ARG A 165 13.11 16.73 -10.20
C ARG A 165 14.63 16.76 -10.38
N ASP A 166 15.12 17.85 -10.95
CA ASP A 166 16.54 18.18 -10.91
C ASP A 166 16.84 18.87 -9.57
N LEU A 167 18.01 18.57 -8.98
CA LEU A 167 18.37 19.05 -7.64
C LEU A 167 19.82 19.52 -7.60
N THR A 168 20.11 20.53 -6.78
CA THR A 168 21.50 20.80 -6.38
C THR A 168 21.97 19.76 -5.35
N LEU A 169 23.28 19.65 -5.16
CA LEU A 169 23.85 18.79 -4.10
C LEU A 169 23.31 19.14 -2.71
N GLN A 170 23.08 20.43 -2.43
CA GLN A 170 22.52 20.87 -1.14
C GLN A 170 21.06 20.42 -0.98
N GLN A 171 20.26 20.56 -2.03
CA GLN A 171 18.85 20.12 -2.00
C GLN A 171 18.72 18.61 -1.95
N LEU A 172 19.67 17.86 -2.50
CA LEU A 172 19.68 16.40 -2.46
C LEU A 172 19.80 15.85 -1.02
N LYS A 173 20.51 16.55 -0.12
CA LYS A 173 20.78 16.08 1.25
C LYS A 173 19.54 15.70 2.05
N GLN A 174 18.40 16.38 1.83
CA GLN A 174 17.16 16.08 2.53
C GLN A 174 16.53 14.72 2.14
N PHE A 175 16.97 14.12 1.01
CA PHE A 175 16.46 12.86 0.48
C PHE A 175 17.27 11.67 1.00
N ASN A 176 17.43 11.60 2.32
CA ASN A 176 18.18 10.56 3.02
C ASN A 176 17.28 9.53 3.75
N GLY A 177 15.97 9.55 3.48
CA GLY A 177 15.00 8.71 4.17
C GLY A 177 14.55 9.23 5.54
N LEU A 178 15.07 10.36 6.01
CA LEU A 178 14.76 10.94 7.33
C LEU A 178 14.21 12.35 7.24
N ASP A 179 14.88 13.25 6.52
CA ASP A 179 14.65 14.69 6.69
C ASP A 179 13.46 15.21 5.87
N ASN A 180 13.17 14.59 4.72
CA ASN A 180 12.01 14.95 3.91
C ASN A 180 10.72 14.27 4.43
N PRO A 181 9.55 14.93 4.32
CA PRO A 181 8.29 14.41 4.86
C PRO A 181 7.90 13.06 4.27
N ARG A 182 8.28 12.79 3.01
CA ARG A 182 7.94 11.56 2.28
C ARG A 182 8.93 10.42 2.57
N LYS A 183 9.95 10.64 3.40
CA LYS A 183 11.01 9.66 3.73
C LYS A 183 11.63 9.03 2.48
N THR A 184 11.71 9.80 1.41
CA THR A 184 12.28 9.38 0.13
C THR A 184 13.79 9.29 0.26
N VAL A 185 14.39 8.29 -0.37
CA VAL A 185 15.84 8.12 -0.47
C VAL A 185 16.26 8.31 -1.91
N TYR A 186 17.07 9.34 -2.16
CA TYR A 186 17.72 9.55 -3.44
C TYR A 186 19.21 9.28 -3.33
N VAL A 187 19.78 8.74 -4.40
CA VAL A 187 21.23 8.57 -4.56
C VAL A 187 21.60 9.11 -5.92
N ALA A 188 22.61 9.97 -6.00
CA ALA A 188 23.12 10.46 -7.26
C ALA A 188 24.38 9.69 -7.69
N VAL A 189 24.39 9.27 -8.96
CA VAL A 189 25.52 8.58 -9.59
C VAL A 189 25.73 9.15 -10.98
N ASN A 190 26.95 9.61 -11.25
CA ASN A 190 27.38 10.25 -12.48
C ASN A 190 26.47 11.42 -12.90
N GLY A 191 26.03 12.22 -11.93
CA GLY A 191 25.13 13.35 -12.13
C GLY A 191 23.65 12.99 -12.37
N ASN A 192 23.28 11.70 -12.45
CA ASN A 192 21.89 11.26 -12.48
C ASN A 192 21.39 10.96 -11.07
N ILE A 193 20.16 11.36 -10.75
CA ILE A 193 19.50 11.13 -9.45
C ILE A 193 18.59 9.91 -9.59
N TYR A 194 18.77 8.92 -8.73
CA TYR A 194 17.98 7.69 -8.69
C TYR A 194 17.08 7.67 -7.46
N ASP A 195 15.80 7.31 -7.65
CA ASP A 195 14.91 7.01 -6.53
C ASP A 195 15.09 5.55 -6.11
N VAL A 196 15.76 5.35 -4.97
CA VAL A 196 16.06 4.02 -4.44
C VAL A 196 15.08 3.61 -3.34
N THR A 197 13.96 4.32 -3.19
CA THR A 197 13.07 4.14 -2.04
C THR A 197 12.26 2.85 -2.10
N LEU A 198 11.81 2.41 -3.29
CA LEU A 198 10.94 1.24 -3.38
C LEU A 198 11.67 -0.08 -3.10
N ASP A 199 12.82 -0.28 -3.77
CA ASP A 199 13.57 -1.55 -3.77
C ASP A 199 15.01 -1.42 -3.25
N GLY A 200 15.32 -0.29 -2.61
CA GLY A 200 16.68 0.04 -2.14
C GLY A 200 16.76 0.46 -0.67
N LEU A 201 15.66 0.50 0.08
CA LEU A 201 15.68 0.91 1.50
C LEU A 201 16.56 0.00 2.37
N ASP A 202 16.60 -1.31 2.12
CA ASP A 202 17.48 -2.23 2.86
C ASP A 202 18.98 -1.92 2.67
N HIS A 203 19.32 -1.20 1.60
CA HIS A 203 20.70 -0.82 1.29
C HIS A 203 20.99 0.63 1.67
N TYR A 204 20.17 1.57 1.22
CA TYR A 204 20.41 3.01 1.29
C TYR A 204 19.52 3.72 2.30
N GLY A 205 18.55 3.02 2.89
CA GLY A 205 17.71 3.57 3.95
C GLY A 205 18.51 3.80 5.25
N PRO A 206 17.88 4.40 6.27
CA PRO A 206 18.55 4.80 7.52
C PRO A 206 19.26 3.67 8.26
N ASP A 207 18.77 2.44 8.10
CA ASP A 207 19.31 1.23 8.71
C ASP A 207 20.16 0.39 7.75
N GLY A 208 20.29 0.83 6.49
CA GLY A 208 21.00 0.11 5.44
C GLY A 208 22.53 0.25 5.54
N GLY A 209 23.25 -0.75 5.02
CA GLY A 209 24.72 -0.77 5.03
C GLY A 209 25.38 0.31 4.17
N TYR A 210 24.65 0.89 3.22
CA TYR A 210 25.10 1.96 2.31
C TYR A 210 24.39 3.29 2.59
N LYS A 211 23.80 3.46 3.78
CA LYS A 211 23.07 4.68 4.18
C LYS A 211 23.83 6.00 4.02
N GLN A 212 25.16 5.97 4.03
CA GLN A 212 25.99 7.15 3.81
C GLN A 212 25.86 7.75 2.40
N PHE A 213 25.33 6.99 1.43
CA PHE A 213 25.01 7.50 0.09
C PHE A 213 23.64 8.17 0.01
N ALA A 214 22.79 7.99 1.02
CA ALA A 214 21.44 8.55 1.05
C ALA A 214 21.49 10.09 1.02
N GLY A 215 20.83 10.69 0.04
CA GLY A 215 20.81 12.13 -0.18
C GLY A 215 22.14 12.70 -0.69
N ARG A 216 23.02 11.89 -1.29
CA ARG A 216 24.33 12.34 -1.77
C ARG A 216 24.61 11.90 -3.20
N ASP A 217 25.54 12.61 -3.82
CA ASP A 217 26.24 12.13 -5.01
C ASP A 217 27.40 11.24 -4.57
N CYS A 218 27.31 9.94 -4.88
CA CYS A 218 28.30 8.95 -4.49
C CYS A 218 29.25 8.58 -5.63
N SER A 219 29.28 9.37 -6.72
CA SER A 219 30.10 9.06 -7.91
C SER A 219 31.57 8.85 -7.58
N ARG A 220 32.18 9.78 -6.82
CA ARG A 220 33.58 9.65 -6.37
C ARG A 220 33.78 8.41 -5.51
N SER A 221 32.92 8.24 -4.50
CA SER A 221 32.99 7.11 -3.58
C SER A 221 32.90 5.76 -4.27
N LEU A 222 32.01 5.63 -5.27
CA LEU A 222 31.87 4.42 -6.07
C LEU A 222 33.07 4.22 -7.01
N ALA A 223 33.56 5.27 -7.66
CA ALA A 223 34.75 5.22 -8.52
C ALA A 223 35.99 4.75 -7.74
N CYS A 224 36.16 5.28 -6.53
CA CYS A 224 37.29 4.96 -5.64
C CYS A 224 37.05 3.75 -4.73
N MET A 225 35.87 3.12 -4.77
CA MET A 225 35.46 2.02 -3.89
C MET A 225 35.70 2.34 -2.40
N SER A 226 35.30 3.54 -1.97
CA SER A 226 35.65 4.09 -0.67
C SER A 226 34.49 4.87 -0.04
N PHE A 227 34.39 4.80 1.28
CA PHE A 227 33.40 5.52 2.09
C PHE A 227 34.01 6.68 2.88
N LEU A 228 35.19 7.17 2.49
CA LEU A 228 35.79 8.34 3.13
C LEU A 228 34.88 9.55 2.98
N ASP A 229 34.66 10.28 4.08
CA ASP A 229 33.81 11.48 4.12
C ASP A 229 34.23 12.52 3.08
N GLU A 230 35.54 12.67 2.83
CA GLU A 230 36.08 13.56 1.80
C GLU A 230 35.48 13.27 0.40
N TYR A 231 35.28 11.99 0.07
CA TYR A 231 34.70 11.60 -1.23
C TYR A 231 33.18 11.69 -1.24
N LEU A 232 32.54 11.53 -0.08
CA LEU A 232 31.09 11.66 0.08
C LEU A 232 30.63 13.12 0.05
N ASP A 233 31.46 14.04 0.53
CA ASP A 233 31.17 15.48 0.57
C ASP A 233 31.63 16.22 -0.68
N ASN A 234 32.64 15.68 -1.40
CA ASN A 234 33.13 16.22 -2.65
C ASN A 234 33.06 15.19 -3.80
N PRO A 235 31.95 15.15 -4.55
CA PRO A 235 31.73 14.14 -5.58
C PRO A 235 32.49 14.41 -6.90
N THR A 236 33.43 15.37 -6.94
CA THR A 236 34.15 15.71 -8.18
C THR A 236 34.87 14.50 -8.77
N LEU A 237 34.81 14.34 -10.09
CA LEU A 237 35.52 13.27 -10.80
C LEU A 237 36.92 13.71 -11.27
N ASP A 238 37.41 14.85 -10.81
CA ASP A 238 38.72 15.37 -11.17
C ASP A 238 39.85 14.47 -10.64
N GLY A 239 40.75 14.05 -11.52
CA GLY A 239 41.89 13.20 -11.15
C GLY A 239 41.57 11.74 -10.85
N ILE A 240 40.36 11.24 -11.18
CA ILE A 240 40.13 9.78 -11.19
C ILE A 240 40.88 9.13 -12.36
N THR A 241 41.35 7.90 -12.16
CA THR A 241 41.99 7.11 -13.23
C THR A 241 40.95 6.54 -14.21
N GLU A 242 41.42 6.08 -15.38
CA GLU A 242 40.59 5.36 -16.37
C GLU A 242 39.87 4.16 -15.72
N GLN A 243 40.59 3.39 -14.89
CA GLN A 243 40.05 2.22 -14.20
C GLN A 243 38.94 2.60 -13.21
N GLN A 244 39.12 3.69 -12.45
CA GLN A 244 38.09 4.21 -11.55
C GLN A 244 36.86 4.70 -12.31
N ARG A 245 37.05 5.30 -13.50
CA ARG A 245 35.97 5.70 -14.39
C ARG A 245 35.19 4.50 -14.91
N GLU A 246 35.86 3.42 -15.30
CA GLU A 246 35.20 2.17 -15.70
C GLU A 246 34.38 1.55 -14.55
N VAL A 247 34.91 1.58 -13.32
CA VAL A 247 34.19 1.12 -12.13
C VAL A 247 32.92 1.95 -11.91
N LEU A 248 33.02 3.28 -12.02
CA LEU A 248 31.86 4.16 -11.90
C LEU A 248 30.81 3.88 -12.97
N ASN A 249 31.21 3.71 -14.24
CA ASN A 249 30.28 3.42 -15.33
C ASN A 249 29.51 2.10 -15.09
N LYS A 250 30.20 1.05 -14.62
CA LYS A 250 29.57 -0.23 -14.25
C LYS A 250 28.57 -0.06 -13.11
N TRP A 251 28.86 0.80 -12.13
CA TRP A 251 27.90 1.12 -11.08
C TRP A 251 26.70 1.89 -11.62
N GLU A 252 26.93 2.89 -12.47
CA GLU A 252 25.84 3.65 -13.10
C GLU A 252 24.90 2.73 -13.89
N GLU A 253 25.43 1.79 -14.66
CA GLU A 253 24.63 0.78 -15.38
C GLU A 253 23.75 -0.05 -14.43
N LYS A 254 24.31 -0.54 -13.32
CA LYS A 254 23.55 -1.28 -12.30
C LYS A 254 22.44 -0.43 -11.67
N PHE A 255 22.72 0.84 -11.41
CA PHE A 255 21.72 1.76 -10.88
C PHE A 255 20.58 2.01 -11.89
N LYS A 256 20.91 2.21 -13.17
CA LYS A 256 19.91 2.37 -14.26
C LYS A 256 19.04 1.14 -14.46
N GLU A 257 19.60 -0.05 -14.30
CA GLU A 257 18.85 -1.29 -14.43
C GLU A 257 17.87 -1.48 -13.26
N LYS A 258 18.27 -1.09 -12.04
CA LYS A 258 17.50 -1.38 -10.81
C LYS A 258 16.57 -0.26 -10.37
N TYR A 259 16.91 1.00 -10.62
CA TYR A 259 16.23 2.15 -10.05
C TYR A 259 15.85 3.19 -11.11
N PRO A 260 14.67 3.82 -10.99
CA PRO A 260 14.28 4.88 -11.91
C PRO A 260 15.15 6.13 -11.71
N VAL A 261 15.56 6.73 -12.83
CA VAL A 261 16.18 8.05 -12.85
C VAL A 261 15.08 9.09 -12.71
N VAL A 262 15.17 9.94 -11.69
CA VAL A 262 14.19 10.99 -11.38
C VAL A 262 14.68 12.39 -11.73
N GLY A 263 15.95 12.57 -12.08
CA GLY A 263 16.46 13.86 -12.52
C GLY A 263 17.97 13.90 -12.55
N LYS A 264 18.52 15.11 -12.57
CA LYS A 264 19.97 15.36 -12.62
C LYS A 264 20.44 16.33 -11.55
N ILE A 265 21.72 16.21 -11.22
CA ILE A 265 22.42 17.20 -10.40
C ILE A 265 22.62 18.48 -11.19
N ILE A 266 22.09 19.58 -10.67
CA ILE A 266 22.33 20.93 -11.15
C ILE A 266 23.64 21.42 -10.54
N LYS A 267 24.56 21.87 -11.39
CA LYS A 267 25.87 22.42 -11.01
C LYS A 267 25.78 23.90 -10.68
#